data_AF-A0A2N2TR12-F1
#
_entry.id   AF-A0A2N2TR12-F1
#
_cell.length_a   1.000
_cell.length_b   1.000
_cell.length_c   1.000
_cell.angle_alpha   90.00
_cell.angle_beta   90.00
_cell.angle_gamma   90.00
#
_symmetry.space_group_name_H-M   'P 1'
#
loop_
_entity.id
_entity.type
_entity.pdbx_description
1 polymer ?
#
loop_
_entity_poly.entity_id
_entity_poly.type
_entity_poly.pdbx_seq_one_letter_code
_entity_poly.pdbx_strand_id
1 'polypeptide(L)' 'MMAPCYACGEPIRLGDIVGVGYSMFGKIVYLIGRGERCEDIPVDDWRHLDGGYVIQTPEGALFHCAHEAEMALLDRAD' A
#
# COMPACT_ATOMS: atom_id res chain seq x y z
N MET A 1 19.05 4.78 -1.05
CA MET A 1 17.86 3.91 -0.99
C MET A 1 17.07 4.15 -2.26
N MET A 2 16.79 3.11 -3.05
CA MET A 2 15.87 3.23 -4.19
C MET A 2 14.44 3.41 -3.65
N ALA A 3 13.63 4.20 -4.34
CA ALA A 3 12.22 4.33 -4.01
C ALA A 3 11.52 2.98 -4.24
N PRO A 4 10.53 2.62 -3.41
CA PRO A 4 9.71 1.44 -3.61
C PRO A 4 8.95 1.53 -4.94
N CYS A 5 8.94 0.44 -5.69
CA CYS A 5 8.31 0.34 -7.00
C CYS A 5 7.66 -1.04 -7.17
N TYR A 6 6.56 -1.07 -7.91
CA TYR A 6 5.94 -2.32 -8.34
C TYR A 6 6.89 -3.15 -9.20
N ALA A 7 6.57 -4.43 -9.40
CA ALA A 7 7.33 -5.32 -10.28
C ALA A 7 7.49 -4.78 -11.73
N CYS A 8 6.57 -3.94 -12.20
CA CYS A 8 6.66 -3.26 -13.48
C CYS A 8 7.62 -2.05 -13.50
N GLY A 9 8.23 -1.69 -12.36
CA GLY A 9 9.13 -0.55 -12.21
C GLY A 9 8.43 0.78 -11.90
N GLU A 10 7.10 0.81 -11.93
CA GLU A 10 6.33 2.01 -11.57
C GLU A 10 6.46 2.33 -10.08
N PRO A 11 6.66 3.61 -9.69
CA PRO A 11 6.75 3.97 -8.29
C PRO A 11 5.40 3.76 -7.59
N ILE A 12 5.44 3.32 -6.33
CA ILE A 12 4.23 3.15 -5.53
C ILE A 12 3.71 4.53 -5.06
N ARG A 13 2.41 4.79 -5.22
CA ARG A 13 1.78 6.08 -4.86
C ARG A 13 0.51 5.90 -4.03
N LEU A 14 0.19 6.93 -3.24
CA LEU A 14 -1.12 7.04 -2.61
C LEU A 14 -2.21 7.11 -3.69
N GLY A 15 -3.28 6.37 -3.48
CA GLY A 15 -4.42 6.31 -4.36
C GLY A 15 -4.36 5.24 -5.44
N ASP A 16 -3.23 4.57 -5.62
CA ASP A 16 -3.10 3.44 -6.55
C ASP A 16 -4.09 2.32 -6.19
N ILE A 17 -4.71 1.74 -7.21
CA ILE A 17 -5.48 0.51 -7.07
C ILE A 17 -4.55 -0.66 -7.34
N VAL A 18 -4.41 -1.55 -6.37
CA VAL A 18 -3.47 -2.66 -6.40
C VAL A 18 -4.16 -3.99 -6.16
N GLY A 19 -3.63 -5.04 -6.77
CA GLY A 19 -3.95 -6.43 -6.45
C GLY A 19 -2.92 -6.99 -5.49
N VAL A 20 -3.35 -7.75 -4.49
CA VAL A 20 -2.50 -8.41 -3.49
C VAL A 20 -2.80 -9.91 -3.50
N GLY A 21 -1.75 -10.74 -3.63
CA GLY A 21 -1.85 -12.19 -3.45
C GLY A 21 -2.89 -12.89 -4.34
N TYR A 22 -3.07 -12.40 -5.57
CA TYR A 22 -3.96 -12.94 -6.63
C TYR A 22 -5.47 -12.93 -6.36
N SER A 23 -5.96 -12.62 -5.16
CA SER A 23 -7.39 -12.71 -4.82
C SER A 23 -7.98 -11.48 -4.14
N MET A 24 -7.14 -10.52 -3.76
CA MET A 24 -7.57 -9.30 -3.09
C MET A 24 -7.18 -8.08 -3.92
N PHE A 25 -8.02 -7.06 -3.92
CA PHE A 25 -7.71 -5.77 -4.53
C PHE A 25 -8.14 -4.65 -3.60
N GLY A 26 -7.46 -3.51 -3.70
CA GLY A 26 -7.78 -2.35 -2.88
C GLY A 26 -6.96 -1.13 -3.26
N LYS A 27 -7.23 -0.04 -2.57
CA LYS A 27 -6.59 1.26 -2.80
C LYS A 27 -5.52 1.52 -1.76
N ILE A 28 -4.32 1.94 -2.18
CA ILE A 28 -3.29 2.41 -1.23
C ILE A 28 -3.76 3.71 -0.60
N VAL A 29 -3.90 3.72 0.72
CA VAL A 29 -4.35 4.88 1.50
C VAL A 29 -3.29 5.39 2.48
N TYR A 30 -2.20 4.65 2.67
CA TYR A 30 -1.10 5.06 3.55
C TYR A 30 0.24 4.44 3.14
N LEU A 31 1.34 5.19 3.28
CA LEU A 31 2.72 4.71 3.08
C LEU A 31 3.50 4.73 4.41
N ILE A 32 3.64 3.58 5.06
CA ILE A 32 4.32 3.42 6.34
C ILE A 32 5.82 3.65 6.15
N GLY A 33 6.43 4.45 7.03
CA GLY A 33 7.86 4.82 6.98
C GLY A 33 8.19 6.07 6.16
N ARG A 34 7.22 6.62 5.40
CA ARG A 34 7.38 7.91 4.69
C ARG A 34 6.66 9.08 5.37
N GLY A 35 5.81 8.81 6.36
CA GLY A 35 5.01 9.82 7.06
C GLY A 35 3.86 10.38 6.20
N GLU A 36 3.60 9.80 5.03
CA GLU A 36 2.51 10.18 4.13
C GLU A 36 1.23 9.44 4.53
N ARG A 37 0.20 10.21 4.92
CA ARG A 37 -0.98 9.71 5.64
C ARG A 37 -2.31 10.17 5.08
N CYS A 38 -3.31 9.28 5.13
CA CYS A 38 -4.72 9.63 5.21
C CYS A 38 -5.14 9.61 6.69
N GLU A 39 -5.98 10.56 7.13
CA GLU A 39 -6.33 10.75 8.55
C GLU A 39 -7.30 9.69 9.11
N ASP A 40 -7.79 8.79 8.26
CA ASP A 40 -8.91 7.91 8.57
C ASP A 40 -8.55 6.60 9.29
N ILE A 41 -7.25 6.29 9.47
CA ILE A 41 -6.80 5.02 10.08
C ILE A 41 -5.89 5.29 11.29
N PRO A 42 -6.25 4.81 12.50
CA PRO A 42 -5.46 5.02 13.71
C PRO A 42 -4.10 4.33 13.61
N VAL A 43 -3.05 5.03 14.06
CA VAL A 43 -1.65 4.59 13.96
C VAL A 43 -1.34 3.39 14.87
N ASP A 44 -2.09 3.23 15.98
CA ASP A 44 -1.79 2.21 16.99
C ASP A 44 -1.84 0.77 16.44
N ASP A 45 -2.68 0.50 15.44
CA ASP A 45 -2.84 -0.85 14.86
C ASP A 45 -1.62 -1.33 14.07
N TRP A 46 -0.77 -0.41 13.58
CA TRP A 46 0.36 -0.71 12.69
C TRP A 46 1.65 0.00 13.07
N ARG A 47 1.71 0.66 14.22
CA ARG A 47 2.91 1.34 14.75
C ARG A 47 4.15 0.46 14.89
N HIS A 48 3.97 -0.85 14.91
CA HIS A 48 5.04 -1.85 15.04
C HIS A 48 5.69 -2.19 13.70
N LEU A 49 5.17 -1.63 12.59
CA LEU A 49 5.71 -1.83 11.24
C LEU A 49 6.71 -0.71 10.91
N ASP A 50 7.94 -1.09 10.58
CA ASP A 50 9.00 -0.14 10.19
C ASP A 50 8.83 0.42 8.76
N GLY A 51 7.96 -0.19 7.95
CA GLY A 51 7.68 0.22 6.58
C GLY A 51 6.62 -0.67 5.92
N GLY A 52 5.97 -0.14 4.88
CA GLY A 52 4.89 -0.86 4.19
C GLY A 52 3.77 0.05 3.69
N TYR A 53 2.62 -0.55 3.45
CA TYR A 53 1.47 0.10 2.83
C TYR A 53 0.18 -0.29 3.56
N VAL A 54 -0.76 0.64 3.65
CA VAL A 54 -2.13 0.32 4.05
C VAL A 54 -3.00 0.36 2.81
N ILE A 55 -3.70 -0.75 2.59
CA ILE A 55 -4.56 -0.97 1.43
C ILE A 55 -5.99 -1.08 1.93
N GLN A 56 -6.84 -0.16 1.49
CA GLN A 56 -8.27 -0.22 1.76
C GLN A 56 -8.94 -1.14 0.75
N THR A 57 -9.55 -2.21 1.22
CA THR A 57 -10.32 -3.19 0.44
C THR A 57 -11.80 -3.07 0.80
N PRO A 58 -12.72 -3.66 0.00
CA PRO A 58 -14.14 -3.71 0.35
C PRO A 58 -14.42 -4.40 1.71
N GLU A 59 -13.59 -5.37 2.09
CA GLU A 59 -13.73 -6.14 3.34
C GLU A 59 -13.08 -5.47 4.56
N GLY A 60 -12.24 -4.44 4.37
CA GLY A 60 -11.56 -3.74 5.46
C GLY A 60 -10.22 -3.12 5.06
N ALA A 61 -9.34 -2.90 6.02
CA ALA A 61 -7.97 -2.44 5.77
C ALA A 61 -6.98 -3.61 5.89
N LEU A 62 -6.11 -3.75 4.90
CA LEU A 62 -4.97 -4.66 4.93
C LEU A 62 -3.69 -3.87 5.20
N PHE A 63 -2.92 -4.33 6.18
CA PHE A 63 -1.58 -3.81 6.49
C PHE A 63 -0.55 -4.73 5.86
N HIS A 64 0.19 -4.25 4.86
CA HIS A 64 1.18 -5.06 4.14
C HIS A 64 2.60 -4.55 4.35
N CYS A 65 3.51 -5.42 4.74
CA CYS A 65 4.91 -5.10 4.96
C CYS A 65 5.82 -5.54 3.81
N ALA A 66 6.46 -4.54 3.19
CA ALA A 66 7.68 -4.55 2.37
C ALA A 66 7.82 -5.57 1.21
N HIS A 67 6.95 -6.56 1.07
CA HIS A 67 7.01 -7.52 -0.03
C HIS A 67 6.20 -6.97 -1.21
N GLU A 68 6.81 -5.99 -1.88
CA GLU A 68 6.29 -5.35 -3.10
C GLU A 68 6.04 -6.36 -4.22
N ALA A 69 6.77 -7.48 -4.21
CA ALA A 69 6.62 -8.58 -5.16
C ALA A 69 5.22 -9.23 -5.15
N GLU A 70 4.46 -9.06 -4.07
CA GLU A 70 3.10 -9.59 -3.95
C GLU A 70 2.02 -8.59 -4.38
N MET A 71 2.42 -7.38 -4.77
CA MET A 71 1.53 -6.31 -5.21
C MET A 71 1.68 -6.03 -6.70
N ALA A 72 0.54 -5.94 -7.40
CA ALA A 72 0.48 -5.51 -8.78
C ALA A 72 -0.33 -4.22 -8.89
N LEU A 73 0.21 -3.20 -9.57
CA LEU A 73 -0.57 -2.02 -9.96
C LEU A 73 -1.65 -2.43 -10.97
N LEU A 74 -2.90 -2.18 -10.63
CA LEU A 74 -4.06 -2.46 -11.50
C LEU A 74 -4.56 -1.20 -12.18
N ASP A 75 -4.63 -0.09 -11.44
CA ASP A 75 -5.11 1.18 -11.96
C ASP A 75 -4.50 2.36 -11.19
N ARG A 76 -4.37 3.49 -11.90
CA ARG A 76 -3.95 4.78 -11.35
C ARG A 76 -4.67 5.88 -12.13
N ALA A 77 -5.39 6.75 -11.43
CA ALA A 77 -5.92 7.96 -12.05
C ALA A 77 -4.75 8.92 -12.38
N ASP A 78 -4.70 9.37 -13.65
CA ASP A 78 -3.78 10.41 -14.15
C ASP A 78 -4.05 11.78 -13.52
#